data_AF-A0AAV3ZJU7-F1
#
_entry.id   AF-A0AAV3ZJU7-F1
#
_cell.length_a   1.000
_cell.length_b   1.000
_cell.length_c   1.000
_cell.angle_alpha   90.00
_cell.angle_beta   90.00
_cell.angle_gamma   90.00
#
_symmetry.space_group_name_H-M   'P 1'
#
loop_
_entity.id
_entity.type
_entity.pdbx_description
1 polymer ?
#
loop_
_entity_poly.entity_id
_entity_poly.type
_entity_poly.pdbx_seq_one_letter_code
_entity_poly.pdbx_strand_id
1 'polypeptide(L)'
;MLRPVDDDGGSDGGSDGGSDGDDDDDDDDDDDDDDDDDDDDDDDGNDDDEAFAKIARAHVHLFVVIKVDARPIARLPGRRIRGAVVFRDDFNSFSTSNWNYEVSMYGGYNWEFQVYTNDPKNVFTTNGNLYLQPTLTVDDQRFDENFLRNGKMDMTQLFGYCTQSGNYGCVREGKYGLLPPVMSGKLKSVPTLRYGIVEVRARIPQGDWLWPAIWMMPKYARYGNWPRSGEIDIMESRGNKGDIGIGTVTSTLHWGPSPNENKYYLTHGD
;
A
#
# COMPACT_ATOMS: atom_id res chain seq x y z
N MET A 1 -15.16 15.03 6.59
CA MET A 1 -16.23 15.53 7.49
C MET A 1 -15.99 14.83 8.81
N LEU A 2 -15.33 15.53 9.74
CA LEU A 2 -14.90 15.00 11.04
C LEU A 2 -16.13 14.76 11.92
N ARG A 3 -16.17 13.65 12.65
CA ARG A 3 -17.14 13.38 13.72
C ARG A 3 -16.43 13.41 15.09
N PRO A 4 -17.17 13.72 16.16
CA PRO A 4 -16.64 14.34 17.37
C PRO A 4 -16.03 13.33 18.35
N VAL A 5 -15.17 13.86 19.22
CA VAL A 5 -14.59 13.23 20.40
C VAL A 5 -15.62 13.25 21.52
N ASP A 6 -15.87 12.11 22.14
CA ASP A 6 -16.64 12.00 23.38
C ASP A 6 -15.74 12.43 24.56
N ASP A 7 -16.29 13.31 25.40
CA ASP A 7 -15.64 13.92 26.57
C ASP A 7 -16.16 13.18 27.81
N ASP A 8 -15.36 12.24 28.34
CA ASP A 8 -15.64 11.56 29.61
C ASP A 8 -15.15 12.43 30.77
N GLY A 9 -16.02 13.33 31.21
CA GLY A 9 -15.88 14.06 32.46
C GLY A 9 -16.33 13.21 33.65
N GLY A 10 -15.38 12.75 34.46
CA GLY A 10 -15.62 12.16 35.76
C GLY A 10 -14.55 12.57 36.77
N SER A 11 -14.93 13.36 37.77
CA SER A 11 -14.31 13.28 39.11
C SER A 11 -15.24 13.84 40.19
N ASP A 12 -15.22 13.11 41.30
CA ASP A 12 -16.15 13.05 42.42
C ASP A 12 -16.18 14.28 43.34
N GLY A 13 -17.32 14.45 44.01
CA GLY A 13 -17.48 15.33 45.16
C GLY A 13 -18.14 14.62 46.35
N GLY A 14 -17.59 14.87 47.55
CA GLY A 14 -18.20 14.67 48.88
C GLY A 14 -17.72 13.40 49.62
N SER A 15 -17.51 13.35 50.94
CA SER A 15 -17.63 14.31 52.06
C SER A 15 -17.00 13.68 53.33
N ASP A 16 -16.47 14.52 54.21
CA ASP A 16 -16.30 14.45 55.69
C ASP A 16 -16.23 13.13 56.49
N GLY A 17 -15.25 13.09 57.42
CA GLY A 17 -15.56 12.86 58.84
C GLY A 17 -14.60 12.00 59.69
N GLY A 18 -13.68 12.66 60.44
CA GLY A 18 -13.12 12.30 61.77
C GLY A 18 -12.17 11.09 61.87
N SER A 19 -11.34 10.91 62.90
CA SER A 19 -10.77 11.73 63.98
C SER A 19 -9.65 10.89 64.63
N ASP A 20 -8.75 11.57 65.35
CA ASP A 20 -7.93 11.09 66.49
C ASP A 20 -6.54 10.46 66.27
N GLY A 21 -5.55 11.22 66.77
CA GLY A 21 -4.43 10.81 67.62
C GLY A 21 -3.20 10.21 66.94
N ASP A 22 -1.97 10.37 67.42
CA ASP A 22 -1.28 11.17 68.43
C ASP A 22 0.18 10.67 68.33
N ASP A 23 1.16 11.52 68.69
CA ASP A 23 2.55 11.17 69.10
C ASP A 23 3.50 10.57 68.03
N ASP A 24 4.83 10.72 68.03
CA ASP A 24 5.87 11.60 68.59
C ASP A 24 7.21 10.99 68.10
N ASP A 25 8.29 11.79 68.07
CA ASP A 25 9.72 11.42 68.24
C ASP A 25 10.44 10.62 67.11
N ASP A 26 11.48 11.21 66.47
CA ASP A 26 12.94 11.08 66.77
C ASP A 26 13.53 9.82 66.08
N ASP A 27 14.75 9.70 65.56
CA ASP A 27 16.00 10.48 65.49
C ASP A 27 16.98 9.65 64.61
N ASP A 28 18.10 10.27 64.20
CA ASP A 28 19.44 9.69 63.95
C ASP A 28 19.69 8.83 62.69
N ASP A 29 20.52 9.29 61.73
CA ASP A 29 22.01 9.21 61.64
C ASP A 29 22.45 7.83 61.06
N ASP A 30 23.46 7.61 60.21
CA ASP A 30 24.64 8.36 59.75
C ASP A 30 25.32 7.52 58.63
N ASP A 31 26.17 8.16 57.81
CA ASP A 31 27.43 7.67 57.19
C ASP A 31 27.41 6.51 56.16
N ASP A 32 28.26 6.40 55.14
CA ASP A 32 29.25 7.26 54.48
C ASP A 32 29.78 6.47 53.24
N ASP A 33 30.33 7.23 52.29
CA ASP A 33 31.49 6.91 51.44
C ASP A 33 31.43 6.01 50.18
N ASP A 34 31.82 6.70 49.09
CA ASP A 34 32.81 6.33 48.06
C ASP A 34 32.34 5.87 46.66
N ASP A 35 32.52 6.83 45.75
CA ASP A 35 32.69 6.72 44.31
C ASP A 35 33.79 5.70 43.93
N ASP A 36 33.52 4.89 42.89
CA ASP A 36 34.52 4.59 41.86
C ASP A 36 33.78 4.11 40.60
N ASP A 37 34.01 4.86 39.51
CA ASP A 37 33.65 4.56 38.13
C ASP A 37 34.22 3.20 37.69
N ASP A 38 33.45 2.42 36.92
CA ASP A 38 33.95 1.62 35.80
C ASP A 38 32.77 1.02 35.01
N ASP A 39 32.61 1.51 33.78
CA ASP A 39 32.24 0.79 32.56
C ASP A 39 31.17 -0.32 32.66
N ASP A 40 29.94 0.03 32.32
CA ASP A 40 29.08 -0.90 31.57
C ASP A 40 28.55 -0.19 30.32
N ASP A 41 29.06 -0.70 29.19
CA ASP A 41 28.91 -0.22 27.83
C ASP A 41 27.47 0.04 27.39
N ASP A 42 27.36 1.13 26.65
CA ASP A 42 26.34 1.49 25.67
C ASP A 42 25.71 0.29 24.92
N ASP A 43 24.39 0.14 25.01
CA ASP A 43 23.57 -0.24 23.85
C ASP A 43 22.18 0.41 23.95
N ASP A 44 22.16 1.76 24.02
CA ASP A 44 20.99 2.55 23.62
C ASP A 44 20.89 2.54 22.08
N GLY A 45 20.70 1.34 21.54
CA GLY A 45 20.39 1.09 20.14
C GLY A 45 18.97 1.53 19.82
N ASN A 46 18.80 2.85 19.66
CA ASN A 46 17.87 3.52 18.77
C ASN A 46 16.74 2.63 18.20
N ASP A 47 15.63 2.48 18.94
CA ASP A 47 14.41 1.76 18.50
C ASP A 47 13.81 2.31 17.17
N ASP A 48 14.30 3.46 16.72
CA ASP A 48 13.92 4.11 15.46
C ASP A 48 14.49 3.39 14.22
N ASP A 49 15.58 2.60 14.37
CA ASP A 49 16.23 1.90 13.25
C ASP A 49 15.58 0.54 12.92
N GLU A 50 14.83 -0.07 13.87
CA GLU A 50 14.08 -1.30 13.59
C GLU A 50 12.76 -1.05 12.84
N ALA A 51 12.24 0.18 12.85
CA ALA A 51 10.99 0.57 12.20
C ALA A 51 11.09 0.56 10.66
N PHE A 52 12.29 0.68 10.09
CA PHE A 52 12.51 0.66 8.64
C PHE A 52 12.76 -0.74 8.06
N ALA A 53 13.01 -1.75 8.90
CA ALA A 53 13.63 -3.00 8.48
C ALA A 53 12.69 -4.21 8.38
N LYS A 54 11.44 -4.07 7.92
CA LYS A 54 10.59 -5.24 7.54
C LYS A 54 9.76 -4.98 6.29
N ILE A 55 10.40 -4.72 5.15
CA ILE A 55 9.69 -4.76 3.87
C ILE A 55 9.33 -6.20 3.51
N ALA A 56 8.03 -6.45 3.46
CA ALA A 56 7.45 -7.73 3.11
C ALA A 56 7.82 -8.17 1.70
N ARG A 57 8.12 -9.45 1.54
CA ARG A 57 8.09 -10.10 0.23
C ARG A 57 6.62 -10.32 -0.16
N ALA A 58 6.16 -9.62 -1.19
CA ALA A 58 4.87 -9.90 -1.82
C ALA A 58 5.02 -11.07 -2.79
N HIS A 59 4.21 -12.12 -2.61
CA HIS A 59 4.21 -13.30 -3.48
C HIS A 59 2.97 -13.28 -4.37
N VAL A 60 2.99 -12.56 -5.49
CA VAL A 60 1.79 -12.45 -6.35
C VAL A 60 1.75 -13.62 -7.34
N HIS A 61 1.06 -14.70 -6.98
CA HIS A 61 0.69 -15.75 -7.94
C HIS A 61 -0.39 -15.23 -8.93
N LEU A 62 -0.04 -14.31 -9.82
CA LEU A 62 -1.02 -13.81 -10.78
C LEU A 62 -1.31 -14.94 -11.80
N PHE A 63 -2.43 -15.63 -11.69
CA PHE A 63 -2.94 -16.43 -12.81
C PHE A 63 -4.06 -15.62 -13.44
N VAL A 64 -3.77 -14.70 -14.38
CA VAL A 64 -4.86 -14.02 -15.09
C VAL A 64 -5.46 -14.98 -16.09
N VAL A 65 -6.56 -15.64 -15.76
CA VAL A 65 -7.38 -16.31 -16.78
C VAL A 65 -8.50 -15.37 -17.16
N ILE A 66 -8.42 -14.80 -18.36
CA ILE A 66 -9.52 -14.04 -18.92
C ILE A 66 -10.40 -15.01 -19.71
N LYS A 67 -11.59 -15.34 -19.18
CA LYS A 67 -12.62 -16.10 -19.89
C LYS A 67 -13.71 -15.12 -20.36
N VAL A 68 -13.84 -14.85 -21.66
CA VAL A 68 -14.93 -13.97 -22.13
C VAL A 68 -16.26 -14.75 -22.15
N ASP A 69 -17.23 -14.33 -21.35
CA ASP A 69 -18.64 -14.72 -21.47
C ASP A 69 -19.40 -13.54 -22.06
N ALA A 70 -19.66 -13.60 -23.37
CA ALA A 70 -20.55 -12.65 -24.02
C ALA A 70 -22.00 -13.13 -23.79
N ARG A 71 -22.66 -12.65 -22.73
CA ARG A 71 -24.11 -12.88 -22.56
C ARG A 71 -24.92 -11.72 -23.12
N PRO A 72 -25.86 -11.97 -24.05
CA PRO A 72 -27.09 -11.21 -24.15
C PRO A 72 -28.07 -11.69 -23.05
N ILE A 73 -28.83 -10.75 -22.49
CA ILE A 73 -29.94 -11.03 -21.57
C ILE A 73 -31.05 -11.74 -22.36
N ALA A 74 -31.17 -13.07 -22.23
CA ALA A 74 -32.41 -13.87 -22.27
C ALA A 74 -32.07 -15.37 -22.29
N ARG A 75 -32.75 -16.17 -21.45
CA ARG A 75 -32.56 -17.62 -21.33
C ARG A 75 -32.89 -18.34 -22.65
N LEU A 76 -31.97 -19.16 -23.13
CA LEU A 76 -32.29 -20.30 -24.01
C LEU A 76 -31.99 -21.59 -23.25
N PRO A 77 -32.95 -22.53 -23.14
CA PRO A 77 -32.70 -23.83 -22.54
C PRO A 77 -31.86 -24.69 -23.49
N GLY A 78 -30.76 -25.27 -22.99
CA GLY A 78 -30.15 -26.45 -23.61
C GLY A 78 -28.78 -26.31 -24.27
N ARG A 79 -28.02 -25.22 -24.09
CA ARG A 79 -26.65 -25.13 -24.67
C ARG A 79 -25.60 -24.78 -23.62
N ARG A 80 -24.75 -25.74 -23.30
CA ARG A 80 -23.54 -25.57 -22.47
C ARG A 80 -22.62 -24.56 -23.18
N ILE A 81 -22.48 -23.35 -22.65
CA ILE A 81 -21.52 -22.36 -23.17
C ILE A 81 -20.12 -22.87 -22.79
N ARG A 82 -19.28 -23.15 -23.79
CA ARG A 82 -17.85 -23.41 -23.57
C ARG A 82 -17.16 -22.06 -23.55
N GLY A 83 -16.65 -21.65 -22.39
CA GLY A 83 -15.79 -20.46 -22.29
C GLY A 83 -14.47 -20.67 -23.04
N ALA A 84 -13.94 -19.62 -23.66
CA ALA A 84 -12.63 -19.61 -24.28
C ALA A 84 -11.67 -18.75 -23.44
N VAL A 85 -10.44 -19.23 -23.26
CA VAL A 85 -9.37 -18.42 -22.66
C VAL A 85 -8.85 -17.47 -23.74
N VAL A 86 -9.02 -16.17 -23.53
CA VAL A 86 -8.56 -15.14 -24.48
C VAL A 86 -7.23 -14.51 -24.09
N PHE A 87 -6.86 -14.65 -22.83
CA PHE A 87 -5.56 -14.26 -22.30
C PHE A 87 -5.25 -15.14 -21.09
N ARG A 88 -3.99 -15.58 -21.04
CA ARG A 88 -3.41 -16.31 -19.93
C ARG A 88 -1.94 -15.98 -19.84
N ASP A 89 -1.49 -15.66 -18.64
CA ASP A 89 -0.08 -15.59 -18.30
C ASP A 89 0.15 -16.47 -17.06
N ASP A 90 1.05 -17.43 -17.20
CA ASP A 90 1.47 -18.34 -16.12
C ASP A 90 2.81 -17.88 -15.50
N PHE A 91 3.34 -16.72 -15.91
CA PHE A 91 4.54 -16.09 -15.36
C PHE A 91 5.78 -17.00 -15.26
N ASN A 92 5.91 -17.93 -16.22
CA ASN A 92 7.16 -18.67 -16.44
C ASN A 92 8.31 -17.74 -16.86
N SER A 93 7.96 -16.59 -17.44
CA SER A 93 8.86 -15.48 -17.77
C SER A 93 8.06 -14.19 -17.89
N PHE A 94 8.65 -13.04 -17.56
CA PHE A 94 8.02 -11.75 -17.80
C PHE A 94 7.95 -11.43 -19.31
N SER A 95 6.82 -10.92 -19.78
CA SER A 95 6.61 -10.53 -21.18
C SER A 95 6.03 -9.12 -21.31
N THR A 96 6.77 -8.23 -21.96
CA THR A 96 6.30 -6.87 -22.30
C THR A 96 5.24 -6.87 -23.40
N SER A 97 5.01 -8.00 -24.09
CA SER A 97 3.86 -8.16 -24.99
C SER A 97 2.55 -8.33 -24.21
N ASN A 98 2.63 -8.71 -22.94
CA ASN A 98 1.49 -8.92 -22.06
C ASN A 98 1.31 -7.79 -21.05
N TRP A 99 2.40 -7.17 -20.60
CA TRP A 99 2.41 -6.22 -19.49
C TRP A 99 3.27 -4.99 -19.78
N ASN A 100 2.74 -3.81 -19.47
CA ASN A 100 3.49 -2.58 -19.42
C ASN A 100 3.78 -2.21 -17.97
N TYR A 101 5.00 -1.75 -17.69
CA TYR A 101 5.34 -1.14 -16.41
C TYR A 101 4.74 0.26 -16.32
N GLU A 102 4.27 0.63 -15.14
CA GLU A 102 4.17 2.02 -14.73
C GLU A 102 5.54 2.45 -14.21
N VAL A 103 6.06 3.57 -14.71
CA VAL A 103 7.34 4.16 -14.27
C VAL A 103 7.07 5.62 -13.92
N SER A 104 6.75 5.89 -12.66
CA SER A 104 6.36 7.22 -12.18
C SER A 104 6.40 7.35 -10.66
N MET A 105 6.51 8.60 -10.19
CA MET A 105 6.40 9.01 -8.78
C MET A 105 5.07 9.70 -8.46
N TYR A 106 4.06 9.53 -9.33
CA TYR A 106 2.81 10.28 -9.25
C TYR A 106 2.02 9.98 -7.95
N GLY A 107 2.30 8.86 -7.28
CA GLY A 107 1.60 8.47 -6.04
C GLY A 107 0.13 8.10 -6.26
N GLY A 108 -0.26 7.87 -7.52
CA GLY A 108 -1.66 7.70 -7.90
C GLY A 108 -2.50 8.94 -7.58
N TYR A 109 -3.81 8.76 -7.49
CA TYR A 109 -4.72 9.83 -7.06
C TYR A 109 -4.76 10.02 -5.53
N ASN A 110 -4.05 9.16 -4.79
CA ASN A 110 -4.14 9.04 -3.34
C ASN A 110 -2.91 9.59 -2.59
N TRP A 111 -1.98 10.24 -3.30
CA TRP A 111 -0.72 10.75 -2.73
C TRP A 111 0.13 9.67 -2.04
N GLU A 112 0.11 8.46 -2.60
CA GLU A 112 0.91 7.35 -2.10
C GLU A 112 2.41 7.69 -2.25
N PHE A 113 3.21 7.18 -1.31
CA PHE A 113 4.60 7.63 -1.14
C PHE A 113 5.62 6.83 -1.94
N GLN A 114 5.21 5.84 -2.75
CA GLN A 114 6.13 5.02 -3.53
C GLN A 114 6.46 5.62 -4.91
N VAL A 115 7.60 5.19 -5.44
CA VAL A 115 7.92 5.28 -6.86
C VAL A 115 7.67 3.93 -7.53
N TYR A 116 6.95 3.92 -8.64
CA TYR A 116 6.82 2.74 -9.49
C TYR A 116 7.98 2.67 -10.47
N THR A 117 8.63 1.50 -10.55
CA THR A 117 9.83 1.28 -11.36
C THR A 117 9.66 0.05 -12.28
N ASN A 118 10.56 -0.06 -13.27
CA ASN A 118 10.78 -1.27 -14.05
C ASN A 118 12.02 -2.05 -13.56
N ASP A 119 12.45 -1.81 -12.31
CA ASP A 119 13.64 -2.45 -11.75
C ASP A 119 13.38 -3.94 -11.47
N PRO A 120 14.30 -4.86 -11.84
CA PRO A 120 14.15 -6.28 -11.55
C PRO A 120 14.11 -6.60 -10.04
N LYS A 121 14.51 -5.68 -9.15
CA LYS A 121 14.29 -5.84 -7.70
C LYS A 121 12.82 -5.68 -7.32
N ASN A 122 12.07 -4.87 -8.07
CA ASN A 122 10.67 -4.57 -7.78
C ASN A 122 9.70 -5.40 -8.61
N VAL A 123 10.07 -5.77 -9.84
CA VAL A 123 9.20 -6.56 -10.72
C VAL A 123 9.99 -7.68 -11.39
N PHE A 124 9.69 -8.92 -11.04
CA PHE A 124 10.34 -10.08 -11.62
C PHE A 124 9.43 -11.30 -11.63
N THR A 125 9.79 -12.29 -12.46
CA THR A 125 9.12 -13.59 -12.48
C THR A 125 10.08 -14.69 -12.06
N THR A 126 9.66 -15.57 -11.16
CA THR A 126 10.42 -16.76 -10.80
C THR A 126 9.48 -17.88 -10.36
N ASN A 127 9.84 -19.12 -10.68
CA ASN A 127 9.07 -20.32 -10.33
C ASN A 127 7.57 -20.26 -10.74
N GLY A 128 7.28 -19.69 -11.90
CA GLY A 128 5.91 -19.57 -12.42
C GLY A 128 5.06 -18.50 -11.72
N ASN A 129 5.68 -17.54 -11.03
CA ASN A 129 4.97 -16.47 -10.32
C ASN A 129 5.55 -15.10 -10.67
N LEU A 130 4.69 -14.09 -10.59
CA LEU A 130 5.05 -12.68 -10.64
C LEU A 130 5.35 -12.19 -9.23
N TYR A 131 6.35 -11.33 -9.09
CA TYR A 131 6.65 -10.64 -7.86
C TYR A 131 6.57 -9.14 -8.11
N LEU A 132 5.75 -8.47 -7.31
CA LEU A 132 5.72 -7.01 -7.18
C LEU A 132 6.25 -6.70 -5.80
N GLN A 133 7.58 -6.61 -5.68
CA GLN A 133 8.26 -6.54 -4.41
C GLN A 133 8.62 -5.09 -4.08
N PRO A 134 8.01 -4.48 -3.06
CA PRO A 134 8.49 -3.20 -2.58
C PRO A 134 9.91 -3.33 -2.03
N THR A 135 10.69 -2.26 -2.08
CA THR A 135 12.03 -2.12 -1.47
C THR A 135 12.19 -0.70 -0.93
N LEU A 136 13.07 -0.46 0.05
CA LEU A 136 13.38 0.90 0.42
C LEU A 136 14.14 1.53 -0.74
N THR A 137 13.93 2.82 -0.97
CA THR A 137 14.70 3.54 -1.99
C THR A 137 16.18 3.56 -1.62
N VAL A 138 16.51 3.68 -0.34
CA VAL A 138 17.91 3.67 0.15
C VAL A 138 18.60 2.30 0.11
N ASP A 139 17.86 1.20 -0.09
CA ASP A 139 18.47 -0.12 -0.32
C ASP A 139 19.08 -0.23 -1.73
N ASP A 140 18.79 0.74 -2.61
CA ASP A 140 19.40 0.83 -3.91
C ASP A 140 20.60 1.76 -3.89
N GLN A 141 21.74 1.25 -4.34
CA GLN A 141 23.04 1.95 -4.34
C GLN A 141 23.04 3.29 -5.09
N ARG A 142 22.01 3.59 -5.90
CA ARG A 142 21.83 4.91 -6.54
C ARG A 142 21.40 6.00 -5.56
N PHE A 143 20.89 5.64 -4.39
CA PHE A 143 20.22 6.56 -3.48
C PHE A 143 20.70 6.38 -2.04
N ASP A 144 20.82 7.50 -1.33
CA ASP A 144 21.05 7.57 0.11
C ASP A 144 20.02 8.52 0.76
N GLU A 145 20.05 8.64 2.08
CA GLU A 145 19.13 9.53 2.80
C GLU A 145 19.26 10.99 2.38
N ASN A 146 20.48 11.44 2.11
CA ASN A 146 20.73 12.79 1.65
C ASN A 146 20.11 13.05 0.28
N PHE A 147 20.17 12.07 -0.62
CA PHE A 147 19.48 12.11 -1.91
C PHE A 147 17.97 12.19 -1.71
N LEU A 148 17.38 11.43 -0.77
CA LEU A 148 15.94 11.55 -0.50
C LEU A 148 15.52 12.94 -0.03
N ARG A 149 16.37 13.61 0.76
CA ARG A 149 16.10 14.94 1.32
C ARG A 149 16.44 16.10 0.38
N ASN A 150 17.45 15.95 -0.47
CA ASN A 150 18.04 17.07 -1.22
C ASN A 150 18.21 16.79 -2.72
N GLY A 151 18.17 15.51 -3.12
CA GLY A 151 18.40 15.06 -4.48
C GLY A 151 17.26 15.37 -5.45
N LYS A 152 17.52 15.08 -6.71
CA LYS A 152 16.55 15.19 -7.81
C LYS A 152 16.38 13.83 -8.46
N MET A 153 15.19 13.25 -8.32
CA MET A 153 14.82 12.00 -8.97
C MET A 153 14.20 12.33 -10.34
N ASP A 154 14.84 11.89 -11.42
CA ASP A 154 14.34 11.97 -12.79
C ASP A 154 14.13 10.56 -13.33
N MET A 155 12.85 10.18 -13.48
CA MET A 155 12.46 8.83 -13.90
C MET A 155 13.00 8.46 -15.27
N THR A 156 13.07 9.41 -16.19
CA THR A 156 13.55 9.14 -17.55
C THR A 156 15.05 8.85 -17.54
N GLN A 157 15.81 9.56 -16.72
CA GLN A 157 17.25 9.32 -16.57
C GLN A 157 17.55 8.00 -15.86
N LEU A 158 16.77 7.68 -14.82
CA LEU A 158 17.02 6.52 -13.95
C LEU A 158 16.50 5.20 -14.54
N PHE A 159 15.38 5.23 -15.25
CA PHE A 159 14.64 4.05 -15.70
C PHE A 159 14.39 4.01 -17.21
N GLY A 160 14.92 5.01 -17.94
CA GLY A 160 14.89 5.11 -19.40
C GLY A 160 13.63 5.76 -19.99
N TYR A 161 12.54 5.82 -19.22
CA TYR A 161 11.29 6.48 -19.61
C TYR A 161 10.45 6.84 -18.38
N CYS A 162 9.37 7.59 -18.60
CA CYS A 162 8.39 7.93 -17.59
C CYS A 162 6.98 7.80 -18.17
N THR A 163 6.05 7.23 -17.39
CA THR A 163 4.68 6.98 -17.86
C THR A 163 3.67 8.05 -17.44
N GLN A 164 4.01 8.94 -16.51
CA GLN A 164 3.15 10.04 -16.04
C GLN A 164 3.86 11.38 -16.07
N SER A 165 3.60 12.17 -17.11
CA SER A 165 4.12 13.54 -17.24
C SER A 165 3.41 14.57 -16.36
N GLY A 166 2.44 14.15 -15.54
CA GLY A 166 1.79 15.02 -14.56
C GLY A 166 2.73 15.50 -13.46
N ASN A 167 2.26 16.47 -12.66
CA ASN A 167 3.04 17.01 -11.54
C ASN A 167 3.54 15.88 -10.63
N TYR A 168 4.81 15.97 -10.25
CA TYR A 168 5.51 14.98 -9.42
C TYR A 168 5.60 13.57 -10.01
N GLY A 169 5.21 13.35 -11.27
CA GLY A 169 5.27 12.03 -11.90
C GLY A 169 6.67 11.66 -12.40
N CYS A 170 7.28 12.49 -13.25
CA CYS A 170 8.58 12.17 -13.86
C CYS A 170 9.78 12.78 -13.13
N VAL A 171 9.59 13.93 -12.47
CA VAL A 171 10.68 14.67 -11.83
C VAL A 171 10.20 15.20 -10.49
N ARG A 172 11.00 14.94 -9.44
CA ARG A 172 10.80 15.45 -8.09
C ARG A 172 12.14 15.87 -7.49
N GLU A 173 12.10 16.84 -6.59
CA GLU A 173 13.27 17.29 -5.84
C GLU A 173 12.98 17.17 -4.34
N GLY A 174 13.87 16.51 -3.60
CA GLY A 174 13.70 16.24 -2.17
C GLY A 174 13.63 17.51 -1.33
N LYS A 175 14.27 18.60 -1.79
CA LYS A 175 14.36 19.87 -1.05
C LYS A 175 12.99 20.56 -0.84
N TYR A 176 11.96 20.14 -1.57
CA TYR A 176 10.59 20.65 -1.46
C TYR A 176 9.63 19.65 -0.79
N GLY A 177 10.16 18.54 -0.29
CA GLY A 177 9.43 17.43 0.29
C GLY A 177 10.15 16.13 -0.02
N LEU A 178 10.27 15.27 0.99
CA LEU A 178 11.01 14.00 0.91
C LEU A 178 10.66 13.25 -0.39
N LEU A 179 11.68 12.80 -1.12
CA LEU A 179 11.48 11.91 -2.26
C LEU A 179 10.86 10.59 -1.79
N PRO A 180 10.11 9.90 -2.67
CA PRO A 180 9.52 8.59 -2.37
C PRO A 180 10.51 7.63 -1.66
N PRO A 181 10.27 7.25 -0.40
CA PRO A 181 11.20 6.40 0.35
C PRO A 181 11.06 4.91 0.01
N VAL A 182 10.06 4.54 -0.80
CA VAL A 182 9.81 3.15 -1.22
C VAL A 182 9.77 3.07 -2.75
N MET A 183 10.42 2.06 -3.31
CA MET A 183 10.27 1.66 -4.70
C MET A 183 9.36 0.44 -4.80
N SER A 184 8.52 0.35 -5.82
CA SER A 184 7.57 -0.74 -6.01
C SER A 184 7.26 -0.99 -7.49
N GLY A 185 6.46 -2.02 -7.75
CA GLY A 185 6.03 -2.41 -9.08
C GLY A 185 4.54 -2.16 -9.32
N LYS A 186 4.21 -1.59 -10.48
CA LYS A 186 2.83 -1.54 -10.99
C LYS A 186 2.80 -1.91 -12.46
N LEU A 187 1.89 -2.81 -12.79
CA LEU A 187 1.75 -3.33 -14.15
C LEU A 187 0.36 -3.06 -14.69
N LYS A 188 0.31 -2.80 -15.99
CA LYS A 188 -0.93 -2.70 -16.77
C LYS A 188 -0.90 -3.73 -17.87
N SER A 189 -1.97 -4.52 -18.01
CA SER A 189 -2.08 -5.47 -19.11
C SER A 189 -2.13 -4.75 -20.46
N VAL A 190 -1.41 -5.27 -21.45
CA VAL A 190 -1.55 -4.93 -22.87
C VAL A 190 -2.92 -5.40 -23.40
N PRO A 191 -3.38 -6.65 -23.16
CA PRO A 191 -4.72 -7.06 -23.57
C PRO A 191 -5.78 -6.32 -22.77
N THR A 192 -6.94 -6.13 -23.41
CA THR A 192 -8.09 -5.45 -22.83
C THR A 192 -9.31 -6.34 -22.88
N LEU A 193 -10.09 -6.34 -21.81
CA LEU A 193 -11.28 -7.16 -21.69
C LEU A 193 -12.56 -6.32 -21.82
N ARG A 194 -13.53 -6.84 -22.57
CA ARG A 194 -14.92 -6.39 -22.50
C ARG A 194 -15.81 -7.61 -22.26
N TYR A 195 -16.38 -7.68 -21.06
CA TYR A 195 -17.15 -8.81 -20.53
C TYR A 195 -16.31 -10.07 -20.32
N GLY A 196 -16.67 -10.85 -19.31
CA GLY A 196 -16.00 -12.10 -19.00
C GLY A 196 -15.72 -12.26 -17.52
N ILE A 197 -14.93 -13.29 -17.25
CA ILE A 197 -14.42 -13.69 -15.96
C ILE A 197 -12.94 -13.35 -16.00
N VAL A 198 -12.49 -12.62 -14.99
CA VAL A 198 -11.08 -12.45 -14.67
C VAL A 198 -10.84 -13.32 -13.45
N GLU A 199 -10.03 -14.35 -13.60
CA GLU A 199 -9.53 -15.13 -12.46
C GLU A 199 -8.11 -14.62 -12.16
N VAL A 200 -7.76 -14.46 -10.89
CA VAL A 200 -6.42 -14.13 -10.39
C VAL A 200 -6.19 -14.93 -9.10
N ARG A 201 -4.99 -15.47 -8.89
CA ARG A 201 -4.65 -16.30 -7.73
C ARG A 201 -3.50 -15.70 -6.88
N ALA A 202 -3.57 -14.47 -6.42
CA ALA A 202 -2.44 -13.88 -5.69
C ALA A 202 -2.23 -14.43 -4.25
N ARG A 203 -1.01 -14.32 -3.71
CA ARG A 203 -0.77 -14.25 -2.25
C ARG A 203 -0.44 -12.80 -1.91
N ILE A 204 -1.12 -12.28 -0.89
CA ILE A 204 -1.06 -10.87 -0.52
C ILE A 204 0.12 -10.64 0.44
N PRO A 205 0.92 -9.56 0.27
CA PRO A 205 1.98 -9.22 1.21
C PRO A 205 1.44 -8.81 2.57
N GLN A 206 2.16 -9.19 3.62
CA GLN A 206 1.92 -8.72 4.99
C GLN A 206 3.06 -7.80 5.41
N GLY A 207 2.75 -6.57 5.77
CA GLY A 207 3.70 -5.56 6.20
C GLY A 207 2.99 -4.22 6.37
N ASP A 208 3.53 -3.38 7.25
CA ASP A 208 2.91 -2.09 7.49
C ASP A 208 2.97 -1.20 6.25
N TRP A 209 1.89 -0.44 6.03
CA TRP A 209 1.75 0.52 4.93
C TRP A 209 1.65 -0.09 3.53
N LEU A 210 1.56 -1.42 3.42
CA LEU A 210 1.35 -2.10 2.15
C LEU A 210 -0.11 -2.07 1.74
N TRP A 211 -0.36 -1.68 0.49
CA TRP A 211 -1.70 -1.66 -0.12
C TRP A 211 -1.67 -2.37 -1.48
N PRO A 212 -1.68 -3.72 -1.48
CA PRO A 212 -1.81 -4.51 -2.70
C PRO A 212 -3.20 -4.37 -3.31
N ALA A 213 -3.26 -4.20 -4.64
CA ALA A 213 -4.50 -4.09 -5.39
C ALA A 213 -4.46 -4.89 -6.70
N ILE A 214 -5.59 -5.51 -7.04
CA ILE A 214 -5.91 -6.05 -8.36
C ILE A 214 -7.19 -5.36 -8.79
N TRP A 215 -7.08 -4.54 -9.82
CA TRP A 215 -8.17 -3.65 -10.22
C TRP A 215 -8.16 -3.45 -11.74
N MET A 216 -9.25 -2.91 -12.26
CA MET A 216 -9.46 -2.69 -13.67
C MET A 216 -9.86 -1.25 -13.95
N MET A 217 -9.16 -0.66 -14.92
CA MET A 217 -9.52 0.63 -15.52
C MET A 217 -10.10 0.46 -16.91
N PRO A 218 -11.01 1.35 -17.34
CA PRO A 218 -11.56 1.31 -18.69
C PRO A 218 -10.47 1.63 -19.71
N LYS A 219 -10.47 0.89 -20.83
CA LYS A 219 -9.57 1.17 -21.97
C LYS A 219 -9.76 2.58 -22.52
N TYR A 220 -11.01 3.05 -22.54
CA TYR A 220 -11.41 4.35 -23.06
C TYR A 220 -12.25 5.08 -22.03
N ALA A 221 -11.95 6.37 -21.81
CA ALA A 221 -12.73 7.26 -20.95
C ALA A 221 -14.04 7.71 -21.64
N ARG A 222 -14.88 6.77 -22.09
CA ARG A 222 -16.06 7.03 -22.94
C ARG A 222 -17.07 7.97 -22.28
N TYR A 223 -17.12 7.97 -20.95
CA TYR A 223 -18.03 8.80 -20.17
C TYR A 223 -17.30 9.96 -19.49
N GLY A 224 -16.03 10.22 -19.83
CA GLY A 224 -15.18 11.25 -19.21
C GLY A 224 -14.25 10.69 -18.15
N ASN A 225 -13.59 11.59 -17.42
CA ASN A 225 -12.60 11.25 -16.39
C ASN A 225 -13.22 10.43 -15.25
N TRP A 226 -12.36 9.77 -14.48
CA TRP A 226 -12.75 9.04 -13.28
C TRP A 226 -13.62 9.91 -12.34
N PRO A 227 -14.67 9.34 -11.70
CA PRO A 227 -15.11 7.94 -11.76
C PRO A 227 -16.12 7.67 -12.88
N ARG A 228 -16.38 8.64 -13.78
CA ARG A 228 -17.48 8.55 -14.77
C ARG A 228 -17.37 7.36 -15.71
N SER A 229 -16.15 7.01 -16.10
CA SER A 229 -15.90 5.85 -16.96
C SER A 229 -15.72 4.53 -16.21
N GLY A 230 -15.77 4.56 -14.87
CA GLY A 230 -15.72 3.41 -14.00
C GLY A 230 -14.32 3.00 -13.54
N GLU A 231 -14.30 2.22 -12.46
CA GLU A 231 -13.19 1.43 -11.92
C GLU A 231 -13.78 0.18 -11.28
N ILE A 232 -13.07 -0.95 -11.38
CA ILE A 232 -13.47 -2.20 -10.71
C ILE A 232 -12.31 -2.70 -9.89
N ASP A 233 -12.45 -2.66 -8.58
CA ASP A 233 -11.48 -3.21 -7.63
C ASP A 233 -11.88 -4.65 -7.33
N ILE A 234 -11.15 -5.58 -7.95
CA ILE A 234 -11.39 -7.02 -7.79
C ILE A 234 -10.92 -7.46 -6.39
N MET A 235 -9.80 -6.90 -5.94
CA MET A 235 -9.20 -7.19 -4.65
C MET A 235 -8.36 -5.98 -4.22
N GLU A 236 -8.66 -5.43 -3.06
CA GLU A 236 -7.74 -4.60 -2.28
C GLU A 236 -7.58 -5.20 -0.89
N SER A 237 -6.44 -4.95 -0.25
CA SER A 237 -6.20 -5.37 1.13
C SER A 237 -5.15 -4.45 1.76
N ARG A 238 -5.09 -4.44 3.09
CA ARG A 238 -4.02 -3.76 3.83
C ARG A 238 -3.06 -4.80 4.38
N GLY A 239 -1.76 -4.58 4.22
CA GLY A 239 -0.74 -5.51 4.71
C GLY A 239 -0.58 -5.51 6.24
N ASN A 240 -1.13 -4.52 6.94
CA ASN A 240 -1.05 -4.39 8.39
C ASN A 240 -1.71 -5.58 9.11
N LYS A 241 -1.34 -5.82 10.36
CA LYS A 241 -2.10 -6.71 11.25
C LYS A 241 -3.37 -5.98 11.74
N GLY A 242 -4.42 -6.73 12.06
CA GLY A 242 -5.67 -6.21 12.64
C GLY A 242 -6.91 -6.48 11.78
N ASP A 243 -8.05 -5.96 12.22
CA ASP A 243 -9.38 -6.32 11.72
C ASP A 243 -9.65 -5.88 10.27
N ILE A 244 -9.01 -4.80 9.81
CA ILE A 244 -9.06 -4.31 8.42
C ILE A 244 -7.70 -4.54 7.72
N GLY A 245 -6.91 -5.46 8.27
CA GLY A 245 -5.55 -5.77 7.85
C GLY A 245 -5.48 -6.94 6.87
N ILE A 246 -4.40 -7.72 6.98
CA ILE A 246 -4.06 -8.82 6.06
C ILE A 246 -5.10 -9.95 5.98
N GLY A 247 -6.00 -10.02 6.97
CA GLY A 247 -7.10 -10.98 7.01
C GLY A 247 -8.31 -10.59 6.16
N THR A 248 -8.35 -9.36 5.64
CA THR A 248 -9.52 -8.77 4.99
C THR A 248 -9.19 -8.41 3.55
N VAL A 249 -10.12 -8.75 2.65
CA VAL A 249 -10.05 -8.43 1.23
C VAL A 249 -11.31 -7.67 0.87
N THR A 250 -11.15 -6.53 0.23
CA THR A 250 -12.28 -5.70 -0.19
C THR A 250 -12.45 -5.73 -1.71
N SER A 251 -13.68 -5.51 -2.16
CA SER A 251 -14.02 -5.31 -3.56
C SER A 251 -14.95 -4.11 -3.70
N THR A 252 -14.74 -3.30 -4.75
CA THR A 252 -15.40 -2.01 -4.91
C THR A 252 -15.68 -1.70 -6.37
N LEU A 253 -16.76 -0.95 -6.64
CA LEU A 253 -17.00 -0.31 -7.93
C LEU A 253 -16.99 1.21 -7.77
N HIS A 254 -16.05 1.91 -8.42
CA HIS A 254 -16.14 3.36 -8.49
C HIS A 254 -16.96 3.79 -9.71
N TRP A 255 -17.97 4.62 -9.47
CA TRP A 255 -18.86 5.15 -10.50
C TRP A 255 -19.56 6.41 -10.01
N GLY A 256 -19.99 7.27 -10.92
CA GLY A 256 -20.68 8.52 -10.59
C GLY A 256 -20.34 9.65 -11.55
N PRO A 257 -21.06 10.77 -11.50
CA PRO A 257 -20.87 11.89 -12.43
C PRO A 257 -19.60 12.71 -12.17
N SER A 258 -18.99 12.64 -10.99
CA SER A 258 -17.78 13.39 -10.61
C SER A 258 -17.04 12.72 -9.44
N PRO A 259 -15.77 13.06 -9.15
CA PRO A 259 -15.05 12.57 -7.96
C PRO A 259 -15.80 12.81 -6.65
N ASN A 260 -16.44 13.98 -6.50
CA ASN A 260 -17.22 14.33 -5.30
C ASN A 260 -18.52 13.52 -5.19
N GLU A 261 -18.98 12.92 -6.28
CA GLU A 261 -20.22 12.15 -6.36
C GLU A 261 -19.96 10.67 -6.63
N ASN A 262 -18.74 10.20 -6.32
CA ASN A 262 -18.37 8.80 -6.42
C ASN A 262 -19.24 7.95 -5.48
N LYS A 263 -19.88 6.92 -6.03
CA LYS A 263 -20.86 6.05 -5.37
C LYS A 263 -20.26 4.73 -4.88
N TYR A 264 -18.94 4.66 -4.75
CA TYR A 264 -18.21 3.47 -4.33
C TYR A 264 -18.71 2.85 -3.02
N TYR A 265 -19.13 3.69 -2.06
CA TYR A 265 -19.66 3.27 -0.76
C TYR A 265 -20.93 2.40 -0.85
N LEU A 266 -21.63 2.37 -2.00
CA LEU A 266 -22.78 1.50 -2.22
C LEU A 266 -22.38 0.07 -2.64
N THR A 267 -21.11 -0.13 -2.97
CA THR A 267 -20.58 -1.37 -3.55
C THR A 267 -19.32 -1.87 -2.85
N HIS A 268 -18.80 -1.11 -1.89
CA HIS A 268 -17.67 -1.53 -1.07
C HIS A 268 -18.12 -2.64 -0.13
N GLY A 269 -17.40 -3.75 -0.14
CA GLY A 269 -17.64 -4.87 0.75
C GLY A 269 -16.34 -5.60 1.08
N ASP A 270 -16.34 -6.21 2.26
CA ASP A 270 -15.26 -6.97 2.88
C ASP A 270 -15.63 -8.46 2.99
#